data_AF-A0A426QV12-F1
#
_entry.id   AF-A0A426QV12-F1
#
_cell.length_a   1.000
_cell.length_b   1.000
_cell.length_c   1.000
_cell.angle_alpha   90.00
_cell.angle_beta   90.00
_cell.angle_gamma   90.00
#
_symmetry.space_group_name_H-M   'P 1'
#
loop_
_entity.id
_entity.type
_entity.pdbx_description
1 polymer ?
#
loop_
_entity_poly.entity_id
_entity_poly.type
_entity_poly.pdbx_seq_one_letter_code
_entity_poly.pdbx_strand_id
1 'polypeptide(L)' 'MNDHQIITALIGEAAQLPAADPRATRWATEALALASAAELPLLVEEAEGVLGRIEHDTTCIWCAGVPGADIPIGSFWCTH' A
#
# COMPACT_ATOMS: atom_id res chain seq x y z
N MET A 1 -1.42 -3.47 -23.70
CA MET A 1 -1.53 -3.59 -22.23
C MET A 1 -2.85 -2.93 -21.85
N ASN A 2 -3.76 -3.64 -21.20
CA ASN A 2 -5.06 -3.09 -20.78
C ASN A 2 -4.89 -2.29 -19.47
N ASP A 3 -5.68 -1.25 -19.25
CA ASP A 3 -5.65 -0.40 -18.06
C ASP A 3 -5.61 -1.21 -16.76
N HIS A 4 -6.40 -2.29 -16.68
CA HIS A 4 -6.35 -3.22 -15.55
C HIS A 4 -4.94 -3.76 -15.30
N GLN A 5 -4.20 -4.17 -16.33
CA GLN A 5 -2.85 -4.73 -16.17
C GLN A 5 -1.85 -3.67 -15.70
N ILE A 6 -2.01 -2.43 -16.18
CA ILE A 6 -1.17 -1.29 -15.78
C ILE A 6 -1.38 -0.99 -14.30
N ILE A 7 -2.65 -0.88 -13.89
CA ILE A 7 -3.03 -0.56 -12.52
C ILE A 7 -2.58 -1.67 -11.57
N THR A 8 -2.84 -2.94 -11.89
CA THR A 8 -2.39 -4.06 -11.06
C THR A 8 -0.86 -4.11 -10.94
N ALA A 9 -0.12 -3.77 -12.01
CA ALA A 9 1.34 -3.70 -11.93
C ALA A 9 1.79 -2.59 -10.96
N LEU A 10 1.20 -1.39 -11.04
CA LEU A 10 1.52 -0.29 -10.11
C LEU A 10 1.22 -0.64 -8.65
N ILE A 11 0.08 -1.29 -8.39
CA ILE A 11 -0.29 -1.78 -7.04
C ILE A 11 0.73 -2.80 -6.55
N GLY A 12 1.09 -3.77 -7.39
CA GLY A 12 2.06 -4.81 -7.06
C GLY A 12 3.44 -4.25 -6.74
N GLU A 13 3.93 -3.31 -7.56
CA GLU A 13 5.20 -2.63 -7.34
C GLU A 13 5.18 -1.80 -6.04
N ALA A 14 4.09 -1.07 -5.77
CA ALA A 14 3.94 -0.32 -4.53
C ALA A 14 3.89 -1.21 -3.28
N ALA A 15 3.21 -2.36 -3.37
CA ALA A 15 3.10 -3.33 -2.28
C ALA A 15 4.43 -4.01 -1.95
N GLN A 16 5.33 -4.19 -2.92
CA GLN A 16 6.62 -4.86 -2.69
C GLN A 16 7.71 -3.92 -2.18
N LEU A 17 7.57 -2.61 -2.39
CA LEU A 17 8.53 -1.64 -1.88
C LEU A 17 8.38 -1.44 -0.36
N PRO A 18 9.49 -1.16 0.35
CA PRO A 18 9.44 -0.68 1.72
C PRO A 18 8.56 0.58 1.79
N ALA A 19 7.73 0.69 2.83
CA ALA A 19 6.82 1.83 2.98
C ALA A 19 7.53 3.18 3.04
N ALA A 20 8.77 3.21 3.54
CA ALA A 20 9.60 4.41 3.57
C ALA A 20 10.14 4.82 2.19
N ASP A 21 10.04 3.97 1.16
CA ASP A 21 10.43 4.32 -0.21
C ASP A 21 9.37 5.27 -0.81
N PRO A 22 9.74 6.50 -1.20
CA PRO A 22 8.80 7.47 -1.78
C PRO A 22 8.08 6.95 -3.03
N ARG A 23 8.66 5.98 -3.74
CA ARG A 23 8.04 5.35 -4.90
C ARG A 23 6.82 4.52 -4.53
N ALA A 24 6.80 3.90 -3.35
CA ALA A 24 5.67 3.11 -2.89
C ALA A 24 4.39 3.95 -2.83
N THR A 25 4.43 5.09 -2.14
CA THR A 25 3.30 6.03 -2.06
C THR A 25 2.95 6.56 -3.45
N ARG A 26 3.94 6.99 -4.23
CA ARG A 26 3.70 7.54 -5.57
C ARG A 26 2.94 6.56 -6.46
N TRP A 27 3.38 5.31 -6.53
CA TRP A 27 2.77 4.28 -7.38
C TRP A 27 1.39 3.85 -6.88
N ALA A 28 1.19 3.74 -5.57
CA ALA A 28 -0.13 3.45 -5.02
C ALA A 28 -1.13 4.59 -5.28
N THR A 29 -0.71 5.86 -5.15
CA THR A 29 -1.54 7.02 -5.51
C THR A 29 -1.85 7.06 -7.02
N GLU A 30 -0.88 6.76 -7.87
CA GLU A 30 -1.09 6.70 -9.32
C GLU A 30 -2.08 5.58 -9.69
N ALA A 31 -1.92 4.40 -9.08
CA ALA A 31 -2.85 3.29 -9.25
C ALA A 31 -4.28 3.66 -8.80
N LEU A 32 -4.43 4.33 -7.66
CA LEU A 32 -5.73 4.77 -7.15
C LEU A 32 -6.41 5.74 -8.12
N ALA A 33 -5.68 6.72 -8.65
CA ALA A 33 -6.21 7.68 -9.60
C ALA A 33 -6.66 7.01 -10.90
N LEU A 34 -5.85 6.08 -11.43
CA LEU A 34 -6.18 5.34 -12.65
C LEU A 34 -7.36 4.37 -12.45
N ALA A 35 -7.40 3.63 -11.34
CA ALA A 35 -8.50 2.74 -10.98
C ALA A 35 -9.82 3.50 -10.83
N SER A 36 -9.77 4.68 -10.20
CA SER A 36 -10.93 5.55 -10.03
C SER A 36 -11.43 6.06 -11.39
N ALA A 37 -10.52 6.52 -12.26
CA ALA A 37 -10.86 7.02 -13.59
C ALA A 37 -11.41 5.92 -14.52
N ALA A 38 -10.95 4.68 -14.34
CA ALA A 38 -11.40 3.53 -15.11
C ALA A 38 -12.66 2.85 -14.52
N GLU A 39 -13.22 3.38 -13.42
CA GLU A 39 -14.37 2.80 -12.71
C GLU A 39 -14.16 1.31 -12.37
N LEU A 40 -13.00 0.99 -11.78
CA LEU A 40 -12.64 -0.37 -11.35
C LEU A 40 -12.61 -0.45 -9.82
N PRO A 41 -13.77 -0.67 -9.13
CA PRO A 41 -13.88 -0.52 -7.69
C PRO A 41 -12.97 -1.45 -6.90
N LEU A 42 -12.77 -2.68 -7.39
CA LEU A 42 -11.88 -3.64 -6.74
C LEU A 42 -10.43 -3.13 -6.72
N LEU A 43 -9.96 -2.50 -7.79
CA LEU A 43 -8.59 -1.96 -7.85
C LEU A 43 -8.44 -0.66 -7.05
N VAL A 44 -9.53 0.09 -6.85
CA VAL A 44 -9.56 1.23 -5.92
C VAL A 44 -9.33 0.74 -4.49
N GLU A 45 -10.09 -0.26 -4.04
CA GLU A 45 -9.95 -0.84 -2.69
C GLU A 45 -8.53 -1.37 -2.44
N GLU A 46 -7.96 -2.08 -3.41
CA GLU A 46 -6.58 -2.58 -3.31
C GLU A 46 -5.53 -1.46 -3.21
N ALA A 47 -5.66 -0.40 -4.02
CA ALA A 47 -4.75 0.74 -3.97
C ALA A 47 -4.87 1.52 -2.65
N GLU A 48 -6.08 1.69 -2.12
CA GLU A 48 -6.33 2.27 -0.79
C GLU A 48 -5.74 1.41 0.32
N GLY A 49 -5.88 0.09 0.23
CA GLY A 49 -5.27 -0.85 1.17
C GLY A 49 -3.74 -0.72 1.21
N VAL A 50 -3.09 -0.60 0.06
CA VAL A 50 -1.63 -0.39 -0.02
C VAL A 50 -1.23 0.97 0.57
N LEU A 51 -1.98 2.05 0.29
CA LEU A 51 -1.73 3.36 0.90
C LEU A 51 -1.90 3.32 2.43
N GLY A 52 -2.95 2.67 2.93
CA GLY A 52 -3.19 2.50 4.36
C GLY A 52 -2.07 1.72 5.04
N ARG A 53 -1.56 0.66 4.41
CA ARG A 53 -0.36 -0.05 4.89
C ARG A 53 0.86 0.88 4.91
N ILE A 54 1.12 1.62 3.85
CA ILE A 54 2.30 2.53 3.78
C ILE A 54 2.23 3.60 4.87
N GLU A 55 1.07 4.23 5.05
CA GLU A 55 0.83 5.19 6.13
C GLU A 55 1.06 4.54 7.49
N HIS A 56 0.52 3.34 7.72
CA HIS A 56 0.72 2.60 8.95
C HIS A 56 2.22 2.33 9.20
N ASP A 57 2.92 1.73 8.26
CA ASP A 57 4.32 1.32 8.41
C ASP A 57 5.26 2.50 8.64
N THR A 58 4.95 3.68 8.06
CA THR A 58 5.76 4.91 8.21
C THR A 58 5.44 5.70 9.47
N THR A 59 4.23 5.57 10.03
CA THR A 59 3.79 6.32 11.22
C THR A 59 3.76 5.47 12.49
N CYS A 60 3.79 4.14 12.37
CA CYS A 60 3.68 3.27 13.51
C CYS A 60 4.94 3.31 14.37
N ILE A 61 4.76 3.75 15.61
CA ILE A 61 5.80 3.91 16.62
C ILE A 61 6.38 2.55 17.07
N TRP A 62 5.61 1.47 16.91
CA TRP A 62 5.97 0.10 17.31
C TRP A 62 6.64 -0.68 16.18
N CYS A 63 6.07 -0.58 14.98
CA CYS A 63 6.67 -1.16 13.79
C CYS A 63 7.94 -0.35 13.39
N ALA A 64 8.01 0.97 13.65
CA ALA A 64 9.16 1.86 13.40
C ALA A 64 9.82 1.70 12.02
N GLY A 65 9.03 1.33 10.99
CA GLY A 65 9.54 1.00 9.66
C GLY A 65 10.36 -0.30 9.57
N VAL A 66 10.36 -1.15 10.60
CA VAL A 66 10.99 -2.47 10.65
C VAL A 66 9.91 -3.56 10.53
N PRO A 67 9.77 -4.21 9.35
CA PRO A 67 8.90 -5.36 9.20
C PRO A 67 9.30 -6.48 10.19
N GLY A 68 8.34 -7.00 10.95
CA GLY A 68 8.56 -8.13 11.86
C GLY A 68 9.21 -7.79 13.20
N ALA A 69 9.23 -6.53 13.65
CA ALA A 69 9.59 -6.19 15.03
C ALA A 69 8.66 -6.93 16.02
N ASP A 70 9.13 -7.28 17.23
CA ASP A 70 8.29 -7.89 18.27
C ASP A 70 7.23 -6.88 18.73
N ILE A 71 6.01 -7.02 18.19
CA ILE A 71 4.90 -6.10 18.43
C ILE A 71 4.09 -6.61 19.62
N PRO A 72 3.75 -5.77 20.61
CA PRO A 72 2.95 -6.23 21.75
C PRO A 72 1.60 -6.82 21.30
N ILE A 73 1.24 -8.00 21.84
CA ILE A 73 -0.06 -8.64 21.60
C ILE A 73 -1.17 -7.65 22.00
N GLY A 74 -1.88 -7.10 21.00
CA GLY A 74 -2.95 -6.11 21.20
C GLY A 74 -2.89 -4.90 20.27
N SER A 75 -1.82 -4.69 19.52
CA SER A 75 -1.82 -3.69 18.43
C SER A 75 -2.59 -4.26 17.23
N PHE A 76 -3.88 -3.96 17.15
CA PHE A 76 -4.80 -4.45 16.10
C PHE A 76 -4.31 -4.20 14.66
N TRP A 77 -3.39 -3.24 14.46
CA TRP A 77 -2.99 -2.72 13.15
C TRP A 77 -1.60 -3.16 12.66
N CYS A 78 -0.76 -3.70 13.54
CA CYS A 78 0.55 -4.25 13.17
C CYS A 78 0.37 -5.78 13.15
N THR A 79 -0.07 -6.33 12.01
CA THR A 79 -0.13 -7.78 11.82
C THR A 79 1.24 -8.28 11.36
N HIS A 80 1.78 -9.26 12.09
CA HIS A 80 3.04 -9.98 11.84
C HIS A 80 3.36 -10.25 10.37
#